data_AF-A0A5B8U369-F1
#
_entry.id   AF-A0A5B8U369-F1
#
_cell.length_a   1.000
_cell.length_b   1.000
_cell.length_c   1.000
_cell.angle_alpha   90.00
_cell.angle_beta   90.00
_cell.angle_gamma   90.00
#
_symmetry.space_group_name_H-M   'P 1'
#
loop_
_entity.id
_entity.type
_entity.pdbx_description
1 polymer ?
#
loop_
_entity_poly.entity_id
_entity_poly.type
_entity_poly.pdbx_seq_one_letter_code
_entity_poly.pdbx_strand_id
1 'polypeptide(L)'
;MNDHGDPFRTVACELLCVLADEGRPMSLRDLEDSDRLGRAAATRQLSVARVAGFVRTVPCPEHPLEPTYRPTTLGLMIARRSSRAAAAAGGLRDAADATWAAA
;
A
#
# COMPACT_ATOMS: atom_id res chain seq x y z
N MET A 1 -9.50 -12.83 -21.03
CA MET A 1 -8.62 -11.65 -20.97
C MET A 1 -9.47 -10.42 -20.74
N ASN A 2 -9.56 -9.95 -19.49
CA ASN A 2 -9.95 -8.57 -19.16
C ASN A 2 -9.40 -8.29 -17.77
N ASP A 3 -8.07 -8.36 -17.66
CA ASP A 3 -7.32 -7.91 -16.49
C ASP A 3 -7.04 -6.40 -16.64
N HIS A 4 -8.11 -5.63 -16.90
CA HIS A 4 -8.04 -4.19 -16.72
C HIS A 4 -7.96 -3.99 -15.21
N GLY A 5 -6.73 -3.99 -14.68
CA GLY A 5 -6.46 -3.76 -13.27
C GLY A 5 -7.23 -2.52 -12.83
N ASP A 6 -8.15 -2.71 -11.90
CA ASP A 6 -8.94 -1.62 -11.32
C ASP A 6 -7.99 -0.46 -10.96
N PRO A 7 -8.15 0.72 -11.58
CA PRO A 7 -7.21 1.83 -11.41
C PRO A 7 -7.08 2.24 -9.94
N PHE A 8 -8.11 2.01 -9.12
CA PHE A 8 -8.07 2.30 -7.70
C PHE A 8 -7.19 1.30 -6.93
N ARG A 9 -7.11 0.05 -7.39
CA ARG A 9 -6.21 -0.95 -6.80
C ARG A 9 -4.76 -0.57 -7.06
N THR A 10 -4.39 -0.27 -8.30
CA THR A 10 -2.99 0.06 -8.64
C THR A 10 -2.50 1.31 -7.93
N VAL A 11 -3.35 2.32 -7.77
CA VAL A 11 -2.92 3.59 -7.17
C VAL A 11 -2.71 3.47 -5.65
N ALA A 12 -3.56 2.76 -4.91
CA ALA A 12 -3.47 2.72 -3.45
C ALA A 12 -2.65 1.54 -2.87
N CYS A 13 -2.04 0.70 -3.71
CA CYS A 13 -1.36 -0.52 -3.26
C CYS A 13 -0.23 -0.25 -2.26
N GLU A 14 0.62 0.74 -2.52
CA GLU A 14 1.79 0.99 -1.69
C GLU A 14 1.37 1.47 -0.29
N LEU A 15 0.37 2.36 -0.22
CA LEU A 15 -0.22 2.78 1.05
C LEU A 15 -0.85 1.63 1.83
N LEU A 16 -1.55 0.71 1.16
CA LEU A 16 -2.12 -0.45 1.82
C LEU A 16 -1.05 -1.42 2.33
N CYS A 17 0.07 -1.56 1.62
CA CYS A 17 1.22 -2.33 2.08
C CYS A 17 1.86 -1.69 3.31
N VAL A 18 2.15 -0.39 3.28
CA VAL A 18 2.70 0.35 4.44
C VAL A 18 1.82 0.18 5.68
N LEU A 19 0.51 0.43 5.55
CA LEU A 19 -0.43 0.27 6.66
C LEU A 19 -0.55 -1.18 7.16
N ALA A 20 -0.38 -2.18 6.27
CA ALA A 20 -0.44 -3.59 6.65
C ALA A 20 0.83 -4.05 7.36
N ASP A 21 1.99 -3.57 6.91
CA ASP A 21 3.30 -3.91 7.45
C ASP A 21 3.52 -3.27 8.83
N GLU A 22 3.11 -2.00 8.99
CA GLU A 22 3.24 -1.27 10.25
C GLU A 22 2.32 -1.83 11.36
N GLY A 23 1.20 -2.46 11.00
CA GLY A 23 0.33 -3.19 11.93
C GLY A 23 -0.48 -2.31 12.90
N ARG A 24 -0.20 -1.01 13.00
CA ARG A 24 -0.94 0.00 13.78
C ARG A 24 -1.65 1.03 12.88
N PRO A 25 -2.67 1.74 13.39
CA PRO A 25 -3.21 2.90 12.70
C PRO A 25 -2.14 3.97 12.49
N MET A 26 -2.16 4.62 11.32
CA MET A 26 -1.24 5.71 10.98
C MET A 26 -2.02 6.96 10.61
N SER A 27 -1.51 8.13 10.98
CA SER A 27 -2.04 9.42 10.52
C SER A 27 -1.63 9.71 9.07
N LEU A 28 -2.14 10.80 8.48
CA LEU A 28 -1.60 11.25 7.19
C LEU A 28 -0.14 11.67 7.35
N ARG A 29 0.22 12.36 8.43
CA ARG A 29 1.61 12.77 8.67
C ARG A 29 2.55 11.57 8.75
N ASP A 30 2.18 10.53 9.50
CA ASP A 30 2.95 9.28 9.57
C ASP A 30 3.16 8.64 8.18
N LEU A 31 2.15 8.72 7.32
CA LEU A 31 2.21 8.20 5.96
C LEU A 31 3.07 9.07 5.03
N GLU A 32 3.08 10.39 5.22
CA GLU A 32 3.93 11.33 4.49
C GLU A 32 5.41 11.21 4.89
N ASP A 33 5.67 10.86 6.15
CA ASP A 33 7.01 10.65 6.72
C ASP A 33 7.54 9.22 6.48
N SER A 34 6.74 8.34 5.85
CA SER A 34 7.19 6.99 5.49
C SER A 34 8.19 7.02 4.34
N ASP A 35 9.35 6.37 4.50
CA ASP A 35 10.36 6.25 3.43
C ASP A 35 9.83 5.60 2.14
N ARG A 36 8.73 4.84 2.24
CA ARG A 36 8.07 4.15 1.11
C ARG A 36 7.07 5.04 0.37
N LEU A 37 6.57 6.09 1.02
CA LEU A 37 5.55 6.98 0.48
C LEU A 37 5.99 8.43 0.61
N GLY A 38 6.40 9.03 -0.50
CA GLY A 38 6.58 10.47 -0.53
C GLY A 38 5.26 11.21 -0.27
N ARG A 39 5.35 12.43 0.28
CA ARG A 39 4.22 13.29 0.67
C ARG A 39 3.04 13.33 -0.32
N ALA A 40 3.32 13.63 -1.59
CA ALA A 40 2.30 13.73 -2.63
C ALA A 40 1.62 12.39 -2.93
N ALA A 41 2.39 11.29 -2.86
CA ALA A 41 1.85 9.95 -3.03
C ALA A 41 0.95 9.57 -1.85
N ALA A 42 1.39 9.80 -0.60
CA ALA A 42 0.61 9.52 0.60
C ALA A 42 -0.78 10.17 0.55
N THR A 43 -0.85 11.48 0.29
CA THR A 43 -2.11 12.22 0.21
C THR A 43 -3.04 11.67 -0.89
N ARG A 44 -2.51 11.44 -2.10
CA ARG A 44 -3.30 10.93 -3.23
C ARG A 44 -3.80 9.52 -2.97
N GLN A 45 -2.92 8.62 -2.56
CA GLN A 45 -3.27 7.22 -2.32
C GLN A 45 -4.25 7.07 -1.17
N LEU A 46 -4.11 7.88 -0.11
CA LEU A 46 -5.03 7.86 1.03
C LEU A 46 -6.43 8.30 0.60
N SER A 47 -6.51 9.35 -0.21
CA SER A 47 -7.79 9.85 -0.74
C SER A 47 -8.51 8.76 -1.55
N VAL A 48 -7.78 8.08 -2.44
CA VAL A 48 -8.30 6.95 -3.21
C VAL A 48 -8.73 5.80 -2.31
N ALA A 49 -7.87 5.36 -1.40
CA ALA A 49 -8.15 4.23 -0.50
C ALA A 49 -9.38 4.48 0.37
N ARG A 50 -9.59 5.74 0.79
CA ARG A 50 -10.75 6.15 1.59
C ARG A 50 -12.04 6.12 0.77
N VAL A 51 -12.04 6.69 -0.43
CA VAL A 51 -13.21 6.66 -1.34
C VAL A 51 -13.56 5.22 -1.74
N ALA A 52 -12.56 4.37 -1.96
CA ALA A 52 -12.74 2.96 -2.32
C ALA A 52 -13.11 2.05 -1.12
N GLY A 53 -13.14 2.56 0.11
CA GLY A 53 -13.45 1.77 1.31
C GLY A 53 -12.37 0.76 1.72
N PHE A 54 -11.13 0.93 1.24
CA PHE A 54 -10.01 0.05 1.58
C PHE A 54 -9.40 0.39 2.94
N VAL A 55 -9.65 1.59 3.45
CA VAL A 55 -9.28 2.02 4.80
C VAL A 55 -10.50 2.54 5.54
N ARG A 56 -10.44 2.47 6.87
CA ARG A 56 -11.38 3.14 7.77
C ARG A 56 -10.63 4.10 8.68
N THR A 57 -11.28 5.19 9.03
CA THR A 57 -10.79 6.10 10.07
C THR A 57 -11.00 5.46 11.44
N VAL A 58 -10.00 5.54 12.32
CA VAL A 58 -10.08 5.10 13.71
C VAL A 58 -9.61 6.22 14.63
N PRO A 59 -10.18 6.34 15.85
CA PRO A 59 -9.73 7.32 16.82
C PRO A 59 -8.31 6.99 17.30
N CYS A 60 -7.47 8.01 17.45
CA CYS A 60 -6.17 7.88 18.12
C CYS A 60 -6.23 8.64 19.46
N PRO A 61 -6.06 7.96 20.61
CA PRO A 61 -6.13 8.61 21.92
C PRO A 61 -5.05 9.68 22.12
N GLU A 62 -3.86 9.47 21.54
CA GLU A 62 -2.71 10.36 21.66
C GLU A 62 -2.86 11.62 20.80
N HIS A 63 -3.63 11.52 19.71
CA HIS A 63 -3.87 12.60 18.76
C HIS A 63 -5.38 12.71 18.43
N PRO A 64 -6.21 13.22 19.35
CA PRO A 64 -7.67 13.18 19.22
C PRO A 64 -8.23 14.04 18.08
N LEU A 65 -7.46 15.02 17.61
CA LEU A 65 -7.85 15.90 16.51
C LEU A 65 -7.38 15.39 15.14
N GLU A 66 -6.49 14.40 15.11
CA GLU A 66 -5.93 13.88 13.87
C GLU A 66 -6.54 12.52 13.51
N PRO A 67 -7.14 12.37 12.32
CA PRO A 67 -7.66 11.08 11.90
C PRO A 67 -6.51 10.11 11.65
N THR A 68 -6.61 8.91 12.21
CA THR A 68 -5.74 7.79 11.86
C THR A 68 -6.49 6.77 11.02
N TYR A 69 -5.75 6.03 10.20
CA TYR A 69 -6.32 5.15 9.20
C TYR A 69 -5.83 3.73 9.41
N ARG A 70 -6.75 2.77 9.26
CA ARG A 70 -6.45 1.35 9.31
C ARG A 70 -7.04 0.64 8.09
N PRO A 71 -6.33 -0.35 7.51
CA PRO A 71 -6.89 -1.15 6.44
C PRO A 71 -8.17 -1.86 6.89
N THR A 72 -9.16 -1.92 6.00
CA THR A 72 -10.29 -2.85 6.13
C THR A 72 -9.84 -4.25 5.75
N THR A 73 -10.70 -5.26 5.96
CA THR A 73 -10.41 -6.63 5.52
C THR A 73 -10.09 -6.69 4.02
N LEU A 74 -10.84 -5.93 3.21
CA LEU A 74 -10.58 -5.82 1.77
C LEU A 74 -9.23 -5.15 1.48
N GLY A 75 -8.90 -4.06 2.17
CA GLY A 75 -7.61 -3.40 2.06
C GLY A 75 -6.43 -4.34 2.37
N LEU A 76 -6.55 -5.15 3.44
CA LEU A 76 -5.55 -6.16 3.80
C LEU A 76 -5.40 -7.25 2.73
N MET A 77 -6.51 -7.72 2.14
CA MET A 77 -6.45 -8.70 1.07
C MET A 77 -5.72 -8.16 -0.17
N ILE A 78 -5.95 -6.89 -0.51
CA ILE A 78 -5.26 -6.21 -1.61
C ILE A 78 -3.76 -6.10 -1.29
N ALA A 79 -3.38 -5.59 -0.12
CA ALA A 79 -1.98 -5.47 0.30
C ALA A 79 -1.21 -6.80 0.18
N ARG A 80 -1.81 -7.89 0.69
CA ARG A 80 -1.19 -9.23 0.63
C ARG A 80 -1.04 -9.76 -0.80
N ARG A 81 -2.03 -9.53 -1.66
CA ARG A 81 -1.98 -9.95 -3.07
C ARG A 81 -0.87 -9.18 -3.80
N SER A 82 -0.78 -7.89 -3.57
CA SER A 82 0.23 -7.02 -4.19
C SER A 82 1.64 -7.35 -3.71
N SER A 83 1.83 -7.61 -2.42
CA SER A 83 3.11 -8.05 -1.86
C SER A 83 3.59 -9.36 -2.49
N ARG A 84 2.68 -10.33 -2.66
CA ARG A 84 3.00 -11.61 -3.32
C ARG A 84 3.34 -11.42 -4.80
N ALA A 85 2.59 -10.56 -5.50
CA ALA A 85 2.86 -10.27 -6.91
C ALA A 85 4.23 -9.57 -7.09
N ALA A 86 4.57 -8.64 -6.20
CA ALA A 86 5.89 -7.99 -6.18
C ALA A 86 7.02 -8.99 -5.92
N ALA A 87 6.86 -9.89 -4.94
CA ALA A 87 7.84 -10.94 -4.65
C ALA A 87 8.04 -11.89 -5.85
N ALA A 88 6.96 -12.29 -6.53
CA ALA A 88 7.04 -13.13 -7.72
C ALA A 88 7.77 -12.42 -8.88
N ALA A 89 7.50 -11.13 -9.10
CA ALA A 89 8.17 -10.33 -10.13
C ALA A 89 9.66 -10.11 -9.83
N GLY A 90 10.03 -9.94 -8.54
CA GLY A 90 11.43 -9.87 -8.11
C GLY A 90 12.19 -11.15 -8.44
N GLY A 91 11.67 -12.31 -8.05
CA GLY A 91 12.32 -13.60 -8.35
C GLY A 91 12.46 -13.90 -9.85
N LEU A 92 11.53 -13.42 -10.68
CA LEU A 92 11.67 -13.49 -12.14
C LEU A 92 12.80 -12.61 -12.68
N ARG A 93 12.98 -11.41 -12.13
CA ARG A 93 14.09 -10.50 -12.51
C ARG A 93 15.42 -11.06 -12.07
N ASP A 94 15.52 -11.55 -10.85
CA ASP A 94 16.75 -12.14 -10.32
C ASP A 94 17.17 -13.37 -11.14
N ALA A 95 16.21 -14.20 -11.55
CA ALA A 95 16.47 -15.33 -12.44
C ALA A 95 16.91 -14.89 -13.85
N ALA A 96 16.32 -13.81 -14.39
CA ALA A 96 16.71 -13.26 -15.68
C ALA A 96 18.12 -12.66 -15.64
N ASP A 97 18.45 -11.86 -14.62
CA ASP A 97 19.76 -11.25 -14.44
C ASP A 97 20.85 -12.31 -14.22
N ALA A 98 20.58 -13.36 -13.44
CA ALA A 98 21.50 -14.48 -13.27
C ALA A 98 21.77 -15.22 -14.58
N THR A 99 20.77 -15.33 -15.46
CA THR A 99 20.91 -15.98 -16.77
C THR A 99 21.77 -15.15 -17.72
N TRP A 100 21.66 -13.83 -17.70
CA TRP A 100 22.44 -12.93 -18.55
C TRP A 100 23.85 -12.63 -18.02
N ALA A 101 24.07 -12.71 -16.71
CA ALA A 101 25.41 -12.55 -16.11
C ALA A 101 26.30 -13.79 -16.25
N ALA A 102 25.73 -14.94 -16.61
CA ALA A 102 26.44 -16.21 -16.81
C ALA A 102 26.79 -16.50 -18.29
N ALA A 103 26.51 -15.57 -19.21
CA ALA A 103 26.83 -15.63 -20.64
C ALA A 103 28.02 -14.70 -20.96
#